data_AF-A0A8S4P5V9-F1
#
_entry.id   AF-A0A8S4P5V9-F1
#
_cell.length_a   1.000
_cell.length_b   1.000
_cell.length_c   1.000
_cell.angle_alpha   90.00
_cell.angle_beta   90.00
_cell.angle_gamma   90.00
#
_symmetry.space_group_name_H-M   'P 1'
#
loop_
_entity.id
_entity.type
_entity.pdbx_description
1 polymer ?
#
loop_
_entity_poly.entity_id
_entity_poly.type
_entity_poly.pdbx_seq_one_letter_code
_entity_poly.pdbx_strand_id
1 'polypeptide(L)'
;MASKMDDASRLQIHDNLHRQINSYEKLLRHTGSKFDIQKHHEMIQLVSRGLPKNFTPRQKLNKSRAKFDIQTIDSIIKLKEVVDEFKTGQRKGILKEEERHAIQYFADFFNELESLKALKGYFDDRIYITLQEYFYDSAQSDDIAEDDDISVIEDVSPISSEDVINNKADKVKAFLPWVDDNDGNHNIENNAIKSKDKSKIQINACVRKLRKINSKWDKLFTDVTIDAQNFENESKQNISHLNNYNIHENILRLVPDLLIKSEESIELAKKWWIHANKFYDILPKDAYKQKVKQINQLEEMLETLKSEIDTHEEAKTLLVEDVNVLEKRNKRVQTLQEQLENVEEMRNFVLKMYRTITNEKLRIQLNIVEDDLEGKDRDVLISQSLAYEVRLMKLDKELSVLDFQHSLVMSDYQLELEIHPEMVRYLGAQRIETEDMKAVIKEKREEKKDMEKQLEILKDEVHKIESGEKRNQLESKSPGLVLRSNTFTTEKSIVKKDSPANEHRWELNTDSNENGLHNDPRTDSRLNPKSGNNAETEIELSDEEF
;
A
#
# COMPACT_ATOMS: atom_id res chain seq x y z
N MET A 1 17.84 -5.94 -0.94
CA MET A 1 17.72 -6.77 0.29
C MET A 1 17.18 -5.99 1.49
N ALA A 2 17.30 -4.65 1.55
CA ALA A 2 16.61 -3.82 2.55
C ALA A 2 15.08 -4.02 2.54
N SER A 3 14.47 -4.16 1.35
CA SER A 3 13.03 -4.43 1.18
C SER A 3 12.51 -5.77 1.72
N LYS A 4 13.37 -6.68 2.24
CA LYS A 4 12.94 -7.93 2.90
C LYS A 4 12.78 -7.81 4.42
N MET A 5 13.07 -6.63 5.00
CA MET A 5 12.96 -6.43 6.46
C MET A 5 11.62 -5.82 6.90
N ASP A 6 10.78 -5.35 5.98
CA ASP A 6 9.50 -4.72 6.33
C ASP A 6 8.50 -5.69 6.97
N ASP A 7 8.63 -6.99 6.70
CA ASP A 7 7.81 -8.07 7.29
C ASP A 7 8.49 -8.83 8.44
N ALA A 8 9.74 -8.51 8.76
CA ALA A 8 10.50 -9.25 9.77
C ALA A 8 10.07 -8.87 11.20
N SER A 9 9.93 -9.87 12.06
CA SER A 9 9.67 -9.62 13.50
C SER A 9 10.80 -8.78 14.10
N ARG A 10 10.46 -7.87 15.02
CA ARG A 10 11.44 -7.02 15.73
C ARG A 10 12.56 -7.84 16.38
N LEU A 11 12.25 -9.06 16.85
CA LEU A 11 13.24 -10.00 17.39
C LEU A 11 14.24 -10.47 16.32
N GLN A 12 13.77 -10.70 15.09
CA GLN A 12 14.63 -11.07 13.96
C GLN A 12 15.53 -9.89 13.54
N ILE A 13 15.00 -8.66 13.54
CA ILE A 13 15.78 -7.45 13.25
C ILE A 13 16.87 -7.25 14.31
N HIS A 14 16.53 -7.46 15.58
CA HIS A 14 17.43 -7.35 16.73
C HIS A 14 18.58 -8.36 16.68
N ASP A 15 18.27 -9.65 16.52
CA ASP A 15 19.27 -10.71 16.39
C ASP A 15 20.14 -10.51 15.16
N ASN A 16 19.55 -10.03 14.06
CA ASN A 16 20.28 -9.76 12.84
C ASN A 16 21.28 -8.61 13.04
N LEU A 17 20.85 -7.47 13.59
CA LEU A 17 21.73 -6.32 13.83
C LEU A 17 22.91 -6.69 14.74
N HIS A 18 22.67 -7.43 15.82
CA HIS A 18 23.76 -7.90 16.69
C HIS A 18 24.77 -8.78 15.94
N ARG A 19 24.28 -9.68 15.07
CA ARG A 19 25.14 -10.50 14.21
C ARG A 19 25.90 -9.66 13.18
N GLN A 20 25.28 -8.64 12.58
CA GLN A 20 25.95 -7.74 11.63
C GLN A 20 27.09 -6.98 12.32
N ILE A 21 26.84 -6.41 13.51
CA ILE A 21 27.87 -5.70 14.30
C ILE A 21 29.04 -6.63 14.64
N ASN A 22 28.78 -7.85 15.12
CA ASN A 22 29.84 -8.80 15.46
C ASN A 22 30.60 -9.30 14.23
N SER A 23 29.93 -9.46 13.08
CA SER A 23 30.56 -9.86 11.83
C SER A 23 31.46 -8.75 11.29
N TYR A 24 30.99 -7.51 11.36
CA TYR A 24 31.74 -6.32 11.01
C TYR A 24 33.01 -6.17 11.85
N GLU A 25 32.91 -6.33 13.17
CA GLU A 25 34.05 -6.28 14.08
C GLU A 25 35.10 -7.34 13.76
N LYS A 26 34.69 -8.57 13.41
CA LYS A 26 35.62 -9.63 12.98
C LYS A 26 36.35 -9.28 11.69
N LEU A 27 35.62 -8.73 10.70
CA LEU A 27 36.21 -8.28 9.44
C LEU A 27 37.21 -7.14 9.67
N LEU A 28 36.86 -6.19 10.54
CA LEU A 28 37.73 -5.07 10.90
C LEU A 28 39.02 -5.54 11.56
N ARG A 29 38.95 -6.43 12.56
CA ARG A 29 40.14 -6.99 13.23
C ARG A 29 41.05 -7.73 12.24
N HIS A 30 40.46 -8.49 11.31
CA HIS A 30 41.23 -9.17 10.28
C HIS A 30 41.93 -8.18 9.33
N THR A 31 41.25 -7.12 8.90
CA THR A 31 41.87 -6.07 8.07
C THR A 31 42.95 -5.30 8.81
N GLY A 32 42.72 -4.95 10.08
CA GLY A 32 43.71 -4.28 10.93
C GLY A 32 44.97 -5.11 11.15
N SER A 33 44.84 -6.43 11.33
CA SER A 33 45.99 -7.34 11.55
C SER A 33 46.96 -7.44 10.38
N LYS A 34 46.54 -7.05 9.17
CA LYS A 34 47.36 -7.07 7.96
C LYS A 34 48.20 -5.81 7.78
N PHE A 35 47.76 -4.71 8.40
CA PHE A 35 48.41 -3.42 8.25
C PHE A 35 49.57 -3.27 9.24
N ASP A 36 50.78 -3.17 8.71
CA ASP A 36 51.99 -2.87 9.48
C ASP A 36 52.46 -1.45 9.17
N ILE A 37 52.35 -0.58 10.16
CA ILE A 37 52.66 0.85 10.03
C ILE A 37 54.14 1.11 9.78
N GLN A 38 55.02 0.27 10.33
CA GLN A 38 56.46 0.39 10.15
C GLN A 38 56.82 -0.01 8.72
N LYS A 39 56.28 -1.14 8.25
CA LYS A 39 56.44 -1.59 6.86
C LYS A 39 55.89 -0.54 5.88
N HIS A 40 54.72 0.03 6.15
CA HIS A 40 54.13 1.07 5.32
C HIS A 40 55.04 2.30 5.20
N HIS A 41 55.58 2.75 6.33
CA HIS A 41 56.53 3.85 6.39
C HIS A 41 57.81 3.59 5.61
N GLU A 42 58.40 2.40 5.74
CA GLU A 42 59.59 2.00 4.98
C GLU A 42 59.32 2.01 3.46
N MET A 43 58.17 1.49 3.03
CA MET A 43 57.79 1.45 1.61
C MET A 43 57.54 2.86 1.04
N ILE A 44 56.90 3.76 1.81
CA ILE A 44 56.72 5.17 1.40
C ILE A 44 58.07 5.88 1.29
N GLN A 45 58.99 5.66 2.23
CA GLN A 45 60.33 6.24 2.16
C GLN A 45 61.10 5.72 0.93
N LEU A 46 60.95 4.45 0.59
CA LEU A 46 61.61 3.85 -0.57
C LEU A 46 61.12 4.49 -1.88
N VAL A 47 59.79 4.59 -2.04
CA VAL A 47 59.17 5.14 -3.26
C VAL A 47 59.38 6.65 -3.39
N SER A 48 59.35 7.40 -2.28
CA SER A 48 59.60 8.85 -2.27
C SER A 48 61.07 9.24 -2.52
N ARG A 49 62.04 8.37 -2.18
CA ARG A 49 63.47 8.58 -2.46
C ARG A 49 63.90 8.12 -3.85
N GLY A 50 63.19 7.15 -4.43
CA GLY A 50 63.57 6.50 -5.69
C GLY A 50 63.35 7.31 -6.96
N LEU A 51 62.83 8.53 -6.87
CA LEU A 51 62.60 9.41 -8.02
C LEU A 51 63.82 10.30 -8.30
N PRO A 52 64.58 10.08 -9.39
CA PRO A 52 65.54 11.07 -9.85
C PRO A 52 64.79 12.28 -10.41
N LYS A 53 64.72 13.38 -9.64
CA LYS A 53 64.24 14.67 -10.13
C LYS A 53 65.10 15.08 -11.32
N ASN A 54 64.49 15.13 -12.50
CA ASN A 54 65.04 15.61 -13.79
C ASN A 54 65.79 14.57 -14.64
N PHE A 55 65.04 13.69 -15.32
CA PHE A 55 65.49 13.12 -16.58
C PHE A 55 64.95 13.94 -17.76
N THR A 56 65.36 15.22 -17.86
CA THR A 56 65.36 15.89 -19.16
C THR A 56 66.52 15.27 -19.98
N PRO A 57 66.30 14.71 -21.19
CA PRO A 57 67.34 14.00 -21.95
C PRO A 57 68.52 14.86 -22.46
N ARG A 58 68.71 16.08 -21.95
CA ARG A 58 69.76 17.01 -22.40
C ARG A 58 70.25 17.86 -21.25
N GLN A 59 71.13 17.31 -20.41
CA GLN A 59 72.20 18.09 -19.78
C GLN A 59 73.27 17.12 -19.24
N LYS A 60 74.36 17.03 -20.01
CA LYS A 60 75.60 16.35 -19.63
C LYS A 60 76.36 17.22 -18.64
N LEU A 61 77.05 16.53 -17.71
CA LEU A 61 78.13 17.01 -16.85
C LEU A 61 77.76 18.13 -15.86
N ASN A 62 77.38 17.72 -14.64
CA ASN A 62 78.13 18.10 -13.43
C ASN A 62 77.76 17.14 -12.28
N LYS A 63 78.73 16.34 -11.85
CA LYS A 63 78.64 15.48 -10.66
C LYS A 63 78.79 16.36 -9.42
N SER A 64 77.68 16.90 -8.94
CA SER A 64 77.56 17.47 -7.60
C SER A 64 76.42 16.73 -6.91
N ARG A 65 76.66 16.21 -5.69
CA ARG A 65 75.68 15.54 -4.81
C ARG A 65 74.27 16.09 -5.03
N ALA A 66 73.46 15.38 -5.82
CA ALA A 66 72.04 15.70 -5.94
C ALA A 66 71.41 15.39 -4.58
N LYS A 67 71.02 16.44 -3.85
CA LYS A 67 70.11 16.28 -2.72
C LYS A 67 68.81 15.75 -3.30
N PHE A 68 68.45 14.52 -2.95
CA PHE A 68 67.13 14.00 -3.22
C PHE A 68 66.15 14.80 -2.37
N ASP A 69 65.50 15.80 -2.97
CA ASP A 69 64.39 16.50 -2.32
C ASP A 69 63.21 15.53 -2.23
N ILE A 70 62.94 15.02 -1.03
CA ILE A 70 61.81 14.14 -0.73
C ILE A 70 60.52 14.86 -1.14
N GLN A 71 59.70 14.22 -1.99
CA GLN A 71 58.39 14.76 -2.35
C GLN A 71 57.40 14.54 -1.21
N THR A 72 56.71 15.58 -0.76
CA THR A 72 55.60 15.47 0.21
C THR A 72 54.41 14.79 -0.48
N ILE A 73 53.90 13.71 0.13
CA ILE A 73 52.73 12.98 -0.36
C ILE A 73 51.58 13.21 0.63
N ASP A 74 50.58 13.98 0.21
CA ASP A 74 49.45 14.43 1.04
C ASP A 74 48.09 13.87 0.57
N SER A 75 48.06 13.10 -0.53
CA SER A 75 46.85 12.47 -1.06
C SER A 75 47.12 11.08 -1.66
N ILE A 76 46.07 10.24 -1.70
CA ILE A 76 46.11 8.89 -2.28
C ILE A 76 46.39 8.97 -3.79
N ILE A 77 45.82 9.95 -4.50
CA ILE A 77 46.10 10.16 -5.93
C ILE A 77 47.59 10.42 -6.13
N LYS A 78 48.19 11.34 -5.36
CA LYS A 78 49.62 11.61 -5.47
C LYS A 78 50.45 10.38 -5.13
N LEU A 79 50.05 9.58 -4.14
CA LEU A 79 50.72 8.32 -3.84
C LEU A 79 50.65 7.34 -5.04
N LYS A 80 49.48 7.21 -5.68
CA LYS A 80 49.31 6.39 -6.89
C LYS A 80 50.19 6.89 -8.03
N GLU A 81 50.21 8.20 -8.29
CA GLU A 81 51.06 8.84 -9.30
C GLU A 81 52.54 8.57 -9.04
N VAL A 82 53.01 8.76 -7.80
CA VAL A 82 54.41 8.50 -7.41
C VAL A 82 54.75 7.02 -7.58
N VAL A 83 53.85 6.09 -7.23
CA VAL A 83 54.05 4.64 -7.44
C VAL A 83 54.07 4.28 -8.93
N ASP A 84 53.22 4.90 -9.75
CA ASP A 84 53.17 4.68 -11.20
C ASP A 84 54.40 5.28 -11.91
N GLU A 85 54.87 6.44 -11.49
CA GLU A 85 56.14 7.02 -11.92
C GLU A 85 57.31 6.14 -11.49
N PHE A 86 57.30 5.62 -10.26
CA PHE A 86 58.30 4.67 -9.76
C PHE A 86 58.32 3.38 -10.60
N LYS A 87 57.15 2.90 -11.05
CA LYS A 87 56.99 1.74 -11.95
C LYS A 87 57.44 2.02 -13.38
N THR A 88 57.23 3.23 -13.90
CA THR A 88 57.49 3.59 -15.32
C THR A 88 58.85 4.23 -15.58
N GLY A 89 59.44 4.92 -14.60
CA GLY A 89 60.73 5.62 -14.70
C GLY A 89 61.93 4.68 -14.88
N GLN A 90 61.76 3.38 -14.64
CA GLN A 90 62.85 2.40 -14.67
C GLN A 90 63.00 1.61 -15.99
N ARG A 91 62.41 2.08 -17.09
CA ARG A 91 62.31 1.38 -18.39
C ARG A 91 63.63 1.01 -19.12
N LYS A 92 64.81 1.08 -18.49
CA LYS A 92 66.09 0.65 -19.09
C LYS A 92 66.97 -0.26 -18.21
N GLY A 93 66.51 -0.69 -17.03
CA GLY A 93 67.27 -1.58 -16.14
C GLY A 93 66.41 -2.70 -15.54
N ILE A 94 67.06 -3.78 -15.09
CA ILE A 94 66.42 -4.84 -14.30
C ILE A 94 66.06 -4.23 -12.93
N LEU A 95 64.76 -4.12 -12.62
CA LEU A 95 64.26 -3.69 -11.30
C LEU A 95 64.93 -4.51 -10.19
N LYS A 96 65.41 -3.83 -9.15
CA LYS A 96 65.92 -4.49 -7.94
C LYS A 96 64.76 -5.20 -7.23
N GLU A 97 65.09 -6.24 -6.47
CA GLU A 97 64.11 -7.05 -5.75
C GLU A 97 63.27 -6.20 -4.76
N GLU A 98 63.91 -5.27 -4.06
CA GLU A 98 63.26 -4.32 -3.14
C GLU A 98 62.20 -3.44 -3.83
N GLU A 99 62.48 -3.01 -5.07
CA GLU A 99 61.58 -2.13 -5.83
C GLU A 99 60.35 -2.91 -6.33
N ARG A 100 60.53 -4.17 -6.73
CA ARG A 100 59.42 -5.07 -7.08
C ARG A 100 58.54 -5.33 -5.86
N HIS A 101 59.15 -5.56 -4.70
CA HIS A 101 58.43 -5.75 -3.45
C HIS A 101 57.62 -4.50 -3.07
N ALA A 102 58.17 -3.29 -3.25
CA ALA A 102 57.45 -2.05 -2.99
C ALA A 102 56.26 -1.83 -3.93
N ILE A 103 56.43 -2.11 -5.23
CA ILE A 103 55.32 -2.02 -6.21
C ILE A 103 54.21 -3.00 -5.84
N GLN A 104 54.57 -4.24 -5.50
CA GLN A 104 53.60 -5.24 -5.07
C GLN A 104 52.90 -4.82 -3.78
N TYR A 105 53.66 -4.32 -2.79
CA TYR A 105 53.12 -3.81 -1.54
C TYR A 105 52.07 -2.71 -1.76
N PHE A 106 52.36 -1.72 -2.62
CA PHE A 106 51.41 -0.65 -2.87
C PHE A 106 50.18 -1.11 -3.66
N ALA A 107 50.33 -2.09 -4.57
CA ALA A 107 49.18 -2.73 -5.22
C ALA A 107 48.26 -3.40 -4.19
N ASP A 108 48.84 -4.14 -3.23
CA ASP A 108 48.09 -4.79 -2.15
C ASP A 108 47.46 -3.74 -1.21
N PHE A 109 48.20 -2.71 -0.84
CA PHE A 109 47.72 -1.59 -0.02
C PHE A 109 46.52 -0.87 -0.64
N PHE A 110 46.53 -0.59 -1.95
CA PHE A 110 45.38 0.05 -2.60
C PHE A 110 44.16 -0.86 -2.63
N ASN A 111 44.34 -2.18 -2.81
CA ASN A 111 43.25 -3.15 -2.72
C ASN A 111 42.67 -3.24 -1.30
N GLU A 112 43.52 -3.17 -0.28
CA GLU A 112 43.10 -3.12 1.12
C GLU A 112 42.33 -1.83 1.45
N LEU A 113 42.76 -0.69 0.89
CA LEU A 113 42.06 0.58 1.06
C LEU A 113 40.65 0.56 0.43
N GLU A 114 40.50 -0.02 -0.76
CA GLU A 114 39.18 -0.27 -1.36
C GLU A 114 38.34 -1.24 -0.53
N SER A 115 38.98 -2.25 0.07
CA SER A 115 38.30 -3.17 1.00
C SER A 115 37.79 -2.45 2.25
N LEU A 116 38.55 -1.50 2.80
CA LEU A 116 38.11 -0.65 3.92
C LEU A 116 36.95 0.28 3.52
N LYS A 117 36.95 0.79 2.29
CA LYS A 117 35.84 1.58 1.74
C LYS A 117 34.57 0.75 1.58
N ALA A 118 34.69 -0.47 1.07
CA ALA A 118 33.58 -1.41 0.99
C ALA A 118 33.07 -1.81 2.39
N LEU A 119 33.98 -1.96 3.35
CA LEU A 119 33.64 -2.21 4.75
C LEU A 119 32.84 -1.02 5.32
N LYS A 120 33.25 0.23 5.09
CA LYS A 120 32.45 1.41 5.47
C LYS A 120 31.05 1.36 4.87
N GLY A 121 30.92 1.09 3.57
CA GLY A 121 29.61 0.97 2.92
C GLY A 121 28.71 -0.09 3.57
N TYR A 122 29.29 -1.24 3.97
CA TYR A 122 28.56 -2.25 4.73
C TYR A 122 28.11 -1.72 6.11
N PHE A 123 28.95 -0.97 6.82
CA PHE A 123 28.56 -0.36 8.10
C PHE A 123 27.38 0.61 7.92
N ASP A 124 27.46 1.49 6.93
CA ASP A 124 26.40 2.46 6.63
C ASP A 124 25.07 1.74 6.33
N ASP A 125 25.09 0.80 5.39
CA ASP A 125 23.90 0.12 4.89
C ASP A 125 23.27 -0.85 5.90
N ARG A 126 24.10 -1.59 6.63
CA ARG A 126 23.64 -2.73 7.45
C ARG A 126 23.56 -2.45 8.94
N ILE A 127 24.23 -1.39 9.40
CA ILE A 127 24.30 -1.06 10.84
C ILE A 127 23.75 0.34 11.06
N TYR A 128 24.33 1.37 10.44
CA TYR A 128 23.97 2.76 10.71
C TYR A 128 22.53 3.08 10.29
N ILE A 129 22.16 2.78 9.04
CA ILE A 129 20.79 3.01 8.53
C ILE A 129 19.78 2.19 9.34
N THR A 130 20.07 0.91 9.62
CA THR A 130 19.18 0.06 10.42
C THR A 130 18.98 0.61 11.84
N LEU A 131 20.03 1.12 12.48
CA LEU A 131 19.92 1.80 13.76
C LEU A 131 19.04 3.06 13.65
N GLN A 132 19.23 3.86 12.61
CA GLN A 132 18.48 5.09 12.39
C GLN A 132 16.99 4.83 12.11
N GLU A 133 16.66 3.84 11.29
CA GLU A 133 15.29 3.52 10.88
C GLU A 133 14.49 2.84 12.00
N TYR A 134 15.11 1.90 12.72
CA TYR A 134 14.38 1.04 13.65
C TYR A 134 14.61 1.37 15.13
N PHE A 135 15.70 2.08 15.45
CA PHE A 135 16.12 2.34 16.83
C PHE A 135 16.31 3.83 17.15
N TYR A 136 15.79 4.74 16.31
CA TYR A 136 15.78 6.17 16.57
C TYR A 136 14.48 6.82 16.10
N ASP A 137 13.94 7.72 16.92
CA ASP A 137 12.75 8.50 16.60
C ASP A 137 13.15 9.97 16.53
N SER A 138 13.28 10.48 15.31
CA SER A 138 13.69 11.87 15.07
C SER A 138 12.69 12.89 15.61
N ALA A 139 11.40 12.53 15.70
CA ALA A 139 10.38 13.43 16.23
C ALA A 139 10.54 13.68 17.73
N GLN A 140 11.30 12.84 18.44
CA GLN A 140 11.53 12.97 19.88
C GLN A 140 12.86 13.64 20.24
N SER A 141 13.68 14.02 19.24
CA SER A 141 15.05 14.52 19.47
C SER A 141 15.19 16.04 19.51
N ASP A 142 14.15 16.80 19.19
CA ASP A 142 14.20 18.25 19.01
C ASP A 142 14.23 19.06 20.33
N ASP A 143 14.03 18.41 21.48
CA ASP A 143 13.97 19.07 22.79
C ASP A 143 15.33 19.25 23.49
N ILE A 144 16.44 18.73 22.92
CA ILE A 144 17.78 18.86 23.52
C ILE A 144 18.56 19.93 22.75
N ALA A 145 18.55 21.15 23.27
CA ALA A 145 19.27 22.31 22.76
C ALA A 145 20.70 21.95 22.27
N GLU A 146 21.10 22.56 21.16
CA GLU A 146 22.37 22.28 20.47
C GLU A 146 23.62 22.79 21.21
N ASP A 147 23.45 23.50 22.31
CA ASP A 147 24.52 24.07 23.14
C ASP A 147 24.63 23.32 24.46
N ASP A 148 25.52 22.32 24.51
CA ASP A 148 26.42 22.08 25.64
C ASP A 148 27.39 20.95 25.30
N ASP A 149 28.69 21.22 25.50
CA ASP A 149 29.75 20.22 25.52
C ASP A 149 29.46 19.21 26.65
N ILE A 150 28.76 18.11 26.32
CA ILE A 150 28.57 16.99 27.23
C ILE A 150 29.90 16.24 27.36
N SER A 151 30.73 16.76 28.27
CA SER A 151 31.96 16.14 28.80
C SER A 151 31.67 15.06 29.86
N VAL A 152 30.41 14.63 30.02
CA VAL A 152 30.02 13.61 30.99
C VAL A 152 29.79 12.26 30.31
N ILE A 153 30.86 11.68 29.77
CA ILE A 153 31.00 10.23 29.61
C ILE A 153 32.39 9.85 30.15
N GLU A 154 32.59 10.02 31.45
CA GLU A 154 33.67 9.36 32.18
C GLU A 154 33.08 8.29 33.11
N ASP A 155 33.86 7.24 33.28
CA ASP A 155 33.67 6.02 34.09
C ASP A 155 32.78 4.89 33.55
N VAL A 156 33.34 4.15 32.59
CA VAL A 156 33.60 2.71 32.81
C VAL A 156 34.97 2.38 32.21
N SER A 157 35.89 1.89 33.04
CA SER A 157 37.26 1.53 32.68
C SER A 157 37.37 0.60 31.45
N PRO A 158 38.45 0.70 30.67
CA PRO A 158 38.74 -0.29 29.64
C PRO A 158 39.07 -1.63 30.30
N ILE A 159 38.36 -2.69 29.91
CA ILE A 159 38.78 -4.07 30.22
C ILE A 159 40.06 -4.30 29.42
N SER A 160 41.19 -4.24 30.12
CA SER A 160 42.51 -4.64 29.64
C SER A 160 42.43 -6.05 29.05
N SER A 161 42.88 -6.16 27.81
CA SER A 161 42.96 -7.39 27.03
C SER A 161 44.38 -7.94 27.10
N GLU A 162 44.81 -8.31 28.31
CA GLU A 162 46.10 -8.96 28.55
C GLU A 162 46.00 -9.80 29.83
N ASP A 163 45.33 -10.95 29.74
CA ASP A 163 45.56 -12.14 30.58
C ASP A 163 44.63 -13.29 30.16
N VAL A 164 44.95 -13.96 29.04
CA VAL A 164 44.47 -15.32 28.78
C VAL A 164 45.60 -16.13 28.13
N ILE A 165 46.53 -16.59 28.96
CA ILE A 165 47.23 -17.86 28.71
C ILE A 165 47.07 -18.71 29.96
N ASN A 166 46.47 -19.89 29.76
CA ASN A 166 46.23 -20.99 30.72
C ASN A 166 44.88 -20.97 31.47
N ASN A 167 43.86 -21.61 30.89
CA ASN A 167 43.50 -22.97 31.32
C ASN A 167 42.41 -23.58 30.42
N LYS A 168 42.64 -24.83 30.02
CA LYS A 168 41.67 -25.73 29.37
C LYS A 168 40.67 -26.24 30.41
N ALA A 169 39.40 -26.31 30.02
CA ALA A 169 38.50 -27.47 30.10
C ALA A 169 37.04 -27.05 30.41
N ASP A 170 36.14 -27.50 29.52
CA ASP A 170 34.75 -27.87 29.77
C ASP A 170 33.82 -26.90 30.52
N LYS A 171 32.94 -26.22 29.76
CA LYS A 171 31.48 -26.47 29.79
C LYS A 171 30.70 -25.52 28.88
N VAL A 172 29.95 -26.15 27.97
CA VAL A 172 28.76 -25.62 27.32
C VAL A 172 27.62 -25.61 28.36
N LYS A 173 27.05 -24.43 28.69
CA LYS A 173 25.65 -24.13 29.10
C LYS A 173 25.54 -22.89 30.03
N ALA A 174 24.36 -22.25 29.94
CA ALA A 174 23.82 -21.08 30.69
C ALA A 174 24.19 -19.72 30.07
N PHE A 175 23.37 -19.08 29.23
CA PHE A 175 21.98 -18.62 29.44
C PHE A 175 21.83 -17.82 30.73
N LEU A 176 21.54 -16.52 30.55
CA LEU A 176 21.48 -15.45 31.53
C LEU A 176 20.69 -15.83 32.79
N PRO A 177 21.20 -15.53 34.00
CA PRO A 177 20.38 -15.60 35.22
C PRO A 177 19.41 -14.42 35.24
N TRP A 178 18.12 -14.73 35.13
CA TRP A 178 17.06 -13.89 35.71
C TRP A 178 17.24 -13.92 37.22
N VAL A 179 17.46 -12.75 37.82
CA VAL A 179 17.39 -12.56 39.27
C VAL A 179 15.95 -12.17 39.59
N ASP A 180 15.27 -13.05 40.32
CA ASP A 180 14.05 -12.74 41.06
C ASP A 180 14.40 -11.75 42.17
N ASP A 181 14.01 -10.48 42.01
CA ASP A 181 13.90 -9.53 43.12
C ASP A 181 12.41 -9.32 43.40
N ASN A 182 11.92 -10.11 44.36
CA ASN A 182 10.62 -9.97 44.97
C ASN A 182 10.86 -9.39 46.38
N ASP A 183 10.85 -8.05 46.49
CA ASP A 183 10.51 -7.40 47.76
C ASP A 183 10.03 -5.95 47.51
N GLY A 184 8.86 -5.64 48.05
CA GLY A 184 8.07 -4.48 47.69
C GLY A 184 8.65 -3.14 48.16
N ASN A 185 8.47 -2.10 47.34
CA ASN A 185 8.34 -0.72 47.83
C ASN A 185 7.71 0.20 46.78
N HIS A 186 6.72 1.01 47.17
CA HIS A 186 5.98 1.95 46.32
C HIS A 186 6.80 3.19 45.87
N ASN A 187 8.03 2.98 45.37
CA ASN A 187 8.93 4.03 44.86
C ASN A 187 9.46 3.76 43.43
N ILE A 188 8.88 2.76 42.74
CA ILE A 188 9.40 2.22 41.47
C ILE A 188 9.11 3.15 40.27
N GLU A 189 7.97 3.85 40.26
CA GLU A 189 7.59 4.70 39.10
C GLU A 189 8.51 5.91 38.91
N ASN A 190 8.90 6.59 39.99
CA ASN A 190 9.78 7.76 39.90
C ASN A 190 11.23 7.44 39.50
N ASN A 191 11.70 6.22 39.77
CA ASN A 191 13.04 5.76 39.35
C ASN A 191 13.04 5.21 37.91
N ALA A 192 11.95 4.58 37.48
CA ALA A 192 11.79 4.11 36.11
C ALA A 192 11.76 5.27 35.11
N ILE A 193 11.04 6.36 35.42
CA ILE A 193 10.98 7.57 34.58
C ILE A 193 12.37 8.21 34.43
N LYS A 194 13.11 8.40 35.54
CA LYS A 194 14.49 8.91 35.51
C LYS A 194 15.46 8.03 34.72
N SER A 195 15.26 6.70 34.72
CA SER A 195 16.11 5.76 33.97
C SER A 195 15.88 5.81 32.45
N LYS A 196 14.64 6.09 32.02
CA LYS A 196 14.27 6.24 30.61
C LYS A 196 14.80 7.55 30.04
N ASP A 197 14.70 8.65 30.79
CA ASP A 197 15.26 9.95 30.38
C ASP A 197 16.78 9.87 30.23
N LYS A 198 17.47 9.18 31.14
CA LYS A 198 18.91 8.94 31.02
C LYS A 198 19.27 8.12 29.79
N SER A 199 18.49 7.09 29.47
CA SER A 199 18.72 6.25 28.27
C SER A 199 18.48 7.04 26.98
N LYS A 200 17.46 7.92 26.94
CA LYS A 200 17.18 8.81 25.80
C LYS A 200 18.34 9.78 25.55
N ILE A 201 18.84 10.43 26.61
CA ILE A 201 20.00 11.33 26.52
C ILE A 201 21.22 10.57 25.97
N GLN A 202 21.44 9.34 26.44
CA GLN A 202 22.55 8.49 25.99
C GLN A 202 22.41 8.06 24.52
N ILE A 203 21.20 7.75 24.04
CA ILE A 203 20.94 7.46 22.61
C ILE A 203 21.27 8.69 21.76
N ASN A 204 20.75 9.87 22.12
CA ASN A 204 20.99 11.09 21.36
C ASN A 204 22.47 11.47 21.32
N ALA A 205 23.19 11.29 22.45
CA ALA A 205 24.63 11.47 22.48
C ALA A 205 25.36 10.49 21.54
N CYS A 206 24.99 9.21 21.53
CA CYS A 206 25.56 8.21 20.63
C CYS A 206 25.30 8.55 19.16
N VAL A 207 24.07 8.92 18.80
CA VAL A 207 23.69 9.30 17.42
C VAL A 207 24.46 10.52 16.94
N ARG A 208 24.57 11.57 17.77
CA ARG A 208 25.35 12.77 17.42
C ARG A 208 26.82 12.44 17.21
N LYS A 209 27.41 11.68 18.13
CA LYS A 209 28.83 11.31 18.05
C LYS A 209 29.10 10.45 16.83
N LEU A 210 28.25 9.45 16.57
CA LEU A 210 28.36 8.56 15.41
C LEU A 210 28.17 9.33 14.09
N ARG A 211 27.23 10.28 14.03
CA ARG A 211 27.04 11.14 12.85
C ARG A 211 28.28 12.01 12.57
N LYS A 212 28.89 12.59 13.62
CA LYS A 212 30.13 13.37 13.50
C LYS A 212 31.28 12.50 12.99
N ILE A 213 31.47 11.31 13.54
CA ILE A 213 32.51 10.36 13.10
C ILE A 213 32.26 9.95 11.64
N ASN A 214 31.02 9.58 11.29
CA ASN A 214 30.69 9.15 9.93
C ASN A 214 30.97 10.25 8.90
N SER A 215 30.62 11.50 9.21
CA SER A 215 30.93 12.64 8.35
C SER A 215 32.43 12.87 8.15
N LYS A 216 33.24 12.73 9.20
CA LYS A 216 34.71 12.80 9.08
C LYS A 216 35.25 11.61 8.27
N TRP A 217 34.69 10.43 8.49
CA TRP A 217 35.09 9.19 7.82
C TRP A 217 34.84 9.25 6.31
N ASP A 218 33.68 9.79 5.89
CA ASP A 218 33.38 10.04 4.47
C ASP A 218 34.41 10.98 3.82
N LYS A 219 34.79 12.04 4.54
CA LYS A 219 35.76 13.03 4.04
C LYS A 219 37.15 12.41 3.84
N LEU A 220 37.57 11.43 4.65
CA LEU A 220 38.87 10.77 4.53
C LEU A 220 38.99 9.88 3.28
N PHE A 221 37.87 9.40 2.73
CA PHE A 221 37.85 8.64 1.47
C PHE A 221 37.76 9.52 0.22
N THR A 222 37.80 10.85 0.35
CA THR A 222 37.82 11.75 -0.81
C THR A 222 39.23 11.81 -1.42
N ASP A 223 39.31 11.65 -2.75
CA ASP A 223 40.59 11.42 -3.43
C ASP A 223 41.46 12.69 -3.61
N VAL A 224 40.99 13.88 -3.23
CA VAL A 224 41.62 15.17 -3.57
C VAL A 224 42.85 15.47 -2.71
N THR A 225 42.63 15.76 -1.43
CA THR A 225 43.66 16.09 -0.44
C THR A 225 43.16 15.61 0.92
N ILE A 226 43.98 14.85 1.64
CA ILE A 226 43.58 14.38 2.96
C ILE A 226 43.72 15.53 3.94
N ASP A 227 42.59 16.07 4.38
CA ASP A 227 42.53 17.16 5.34
C ASP A 227 42.84 16.64 6.75
N ALA A 228 43.91 17.17 7.33
CA ALA A 228 44.42 16.78 8.64
C ALA A 228 43.43 17.02 9.78
N GLN A 229 42.42 17.89 9.59
CA GLN A 229 41.39 18.16 10.58
C GLN A 229 40.40 17.00 10.77
N ASN A 230 40.32 16.08 9.80
CA ASN A 230 39.41 14.93 9.89
C ASN A 230 40.02 13.75 10.67
N PHE A 231 41.31 13.80 11.00
CA PHE A 231 41.97 12.78 11.81
C PHE A 231 41.67 12.94 13.30
N GLU A 232 41.63 11.82 14.02
CA GLU A 232 41.65 11.80 15.48
C GLU A 232 43.09 11.98 16.01
N ASN A 233 43.20 12.39 17.27
CA ASN A 233 44.50 12.58 17.92
C ASN A 233 45.26 11.27 18.14
N GLU A 234 44.53 10.16 18.32
CA GLU A 234 45.08 8.83 18.55
C GLU A 234 45.88 8.31 17.34
N SER A 235 45.44 8.59 16.12
CA SER A 235 46.19 8.20 14.90
C SER A 235 47.56 8.87 14.82
N LYS A 236 47.72 10.06 15.42
CA LYS A 236 49.02 10.75 15.50
C LYS A 236 49.97 10.07 16.46
N GLN A 237 49.47 9.54 17.59
CA GLN A 237 50.29 8.82 18.56
C GLN A 237 50.89 7.57 17.94
N ASN A 238 50.11 6.86 17.09
CA ASN A 238 50.53 5.65 16.41
C ASN A 238 51.74 5.84 15.48
N ILE A 239 52.00 7.04 14.97
CA ILE A 239 53.13 7.31 14.07
C ILE A 239 54.27 8.11 14.72
N SER A 240 54.06 8.61 15.95
CA SER A 240 54.97 9.55 16.61
C SER A 240 56.38 9.01 16.84
N HIS A 241 56.52 7.68 16.90
CA HIS A 241 57.79 6.98 17.11
C HIS A 241 58.61 6.77 15.83
N LEU A 242 58.04 7.06 14.66
CA LEU A 242 58.71 6.85 13.37
C LEU A 242 59.67 8.00 13.05
N ASN A 243 60.80 7.72 12.39
CA ASN A 243 61.75 8.76 12.02
C ASN A 243 61.32 9.49 10.74
N ASN A 244 61.26 10.82 10.77
CA ASN A 244 60.89 11.69 9.63
C ASN A 244 59.46 11.51 9.10
N TYR A 245 58.50 11.09 9.94
CA TYR A 245 57.11 10.87 9.52
C TYR A 245 56.39 12.15 9.05
N ASN A 246 56.81 13.33 9.50
CA ASN A 246 56.18 14.62 9.20
C ASN A 246 56.00 14.90 7.70
N ILE A 247 56.85 14.32 6.85
CA ILE A 247 56.81 14.52 5.39
C ILE A 247 55.65 13.76 4.73
N HIS A 248 55.20 12.67 5.35
CA HIS A 248 54.14 11.80 4.83
C HIS A 248 53.04 11.57 5.86
N GLU A 249 52.88 12.50 6.81
CA GLU A 249 52.02 12.34 7.99
C GLU A 249 50.59 11.91 7.61
N ASN A 250 49.99 12.57 6.62
CA ASN A 250 48.60 12.31 6.23
C ASN A 250 48.39 10.90 5.68
N ILE A 251 49.34 10.38 4.91
CA ILE A 251 49.25 9.03 4.33
C ILE A 251 49.50 7.98 5.41
N LEU A 252 50.48 8.21 6.29
CA LEU A 252 50.81 7.30 7.39
C LEU A 252 49.67 7.19 8.41
N ARG A 253 48.94 8.28 8.65
CA ARG A 253 47.80 8.30 9.58
C ARG A 253 46.52 7.71 8.99
N LEU A 254 46.40 7.64 7.66
CA LEU A 254 45.15 7.30 7.00
C LEU A 254 44.57 5.97 7.47
N VAL A 255 45.29 4.86 7.29
CA VAL A 255 44.78 3.54 7.68
C VAL A 255 44.56 3.40 9.19
N PRO A 256 45.51 3.80 10.08
CA PRO A 256 45.27 3.81 11.52
C PRO A 256 44.01 4.57 11.92
N ASP A 257 43.77 5.74 11.32
CA ASP A 257 42.63 6.58 11.65
C ASP A 257 41.30 5.98 11.17
N LEU A 258 41.28 5.37 9.98
CA LEU A 258 40.13 4.63 9.48
C LEU A 258 39.77 3.45 10.39
N LEU A 259 40.77 2.73 10.92
CA LEU A 259 40.56 1.64 11.87
C LEU A 259 39.98 2.18 13.20
N ILE A 260 40.57 3.22 13.78
CA ILE A 260 40.08 3.85 15.03
C ILE A 260 38.63 4.32 14.87
N LYS A 261 38.32 5.04 13.78
CA LYS A 261 36.94 5.49 13.48
C LYS A 261 35.98 4.33 13.32
N SER A 262 36.41 3.23 12.72
CA SER A 262 35.60 2.02 12.57
C SER A 262 35.32 1.37 13.93
N GLU A 263 36.32 1.26 14.80
CA GLU A 263 36.19 0.72 16.16
C GLU A 263 35.27 1.58 17.02
N GLU A 264 35.48 2.90 17.01
CA GLU A 264 34.62 3.84 17.73
C GLU A 264 33.18 3.80 17.23
N SER A 265 32.99 3.68 15.91
CA SER A 265 31.66 3.55 15.30
C SER A 265 30.95 2.26 15.73
N ILE A 266 31.68 1.14 15.85
CA ILE A 266 31.15 -0.11 16.40
C ILE A 266 30.73 0.05 17.85
N GLU A 267 31.56 0.67 18.68
CA GLU A 267 31.23 0.88 20.10
C GLU A 267 30.00 1.75 20.27
N LEU A 268 29.88 2.82 19.49
CA LEU A 268 28.72 3.70 19.52
C LEU A 268 27.47 3.01 18.98
N ALA A 269 27.59 2.19 17.93
CA ALA A 269 26.50 1.36 17.44
C ALA A 269 26.01 0.35 18.51
N LYS A 270 26.94 -0.30 19.23
CA LYS A 270 26.62 -1.20 20.35
C LYS A 270 25.91 -0.45 21.48
N LYS A 271 26.46 0.71 21.89
CA LYS A 271 25.86 1.55 22.96
C LYS A 271 24.46 2.02 22.56
N TRP A 272 24.29 2.55 21.35
CA TRP A 272 22.99 2.95 20.82
C TRP A 272 22.00 1.78 20.86
N TRP A 273 22.35 0.62 20.32
CA TRP A 273 21.49 -0.55 20.35
C TRP A 273 21.10 -0.98 21.78
N ILE A 274 22.05 -1.02 22.72
CA ILE A 274 21.79 -1.38 24.13
C ILE A 274 20.82 -0.39 24.78
N HIS A 275 21.06 0.92 24.62
CA HIS A 275 20.20 1.95 25.21
C HIS A 275 18.83 2.01 24.55
N ALA A 276 18.77 1.79 23.23
CA ALA A 276 17.52 1.68 22.50
C ALA A 276 16.67 0.52 23.02
N ASN A 277 17.25 -0.65 23.27
CA ASN A 277 16.48 -1.76 23.85
C ASN A 277 15.94 -1.40 25.24
N LYS A 278 16.76 -0.82 26.11
CA LYS A 278 16.32 -0.39 27.46
C LYS A 278 15.23 0.69 27.43
N PHE A 279 15.28 1.60 26.45
CA PHE A 279 14.32 2.70 26.32
C PHE A 279 13.02 2.24 25.63
N TYR A 280 13.14 1.43 24.58
CA TYR A 280 12.03 0.98 23.73
C TYR A 280 11.46 -0.39 24.15
N ASP A 281 11.82 -0.94 25.32
CA ASP A 281 11.21 -2.14 25.95
C ASP A 281 9.73 -1.92 26.31
N ILE A 282 9.26 -0.66 26.33
CA ILE A 282 7.85 -0.30 26.56
C ILE A 282 7.47 0.78 25.55
N LEU A 283 7.08 0.38 24.34
CA LEU A 283 6.26 1.25 23.48
C LEU A 283 4.94 0.56 23.12
N PRO A 284 3.79 1.26 23.16
CA PRO A 284 2.48 0.79 22.69
C PRO A 284 2.38 0.47 21.18
N LYS A 285 3.50 0.25 20.48
CA LYS A 285 3.54 0.02 19.03
C LYS A 285 3.05 -1.36 18.62
N ASP A 286 3.11 -2.37 19.49
CA ASP A 286 2.55 -3.69 19.17
C ASP A 286 1.01 -3.67 19.18
N ALA A 287 0.40 -2.94 20.13
CA ALA A 287 -1.05 -2.74 20.16
C ALA A 287 -1.53 -1.89 18.97
N TYR A 288 -0.81 -0.82 18.61
CA TYR A 288 -1.10 -0.03 17.41
C TYR A 288 -0.97 -0.85 16.13
N LYS A 289 0.16 -1.55 15.93
CA LYS A 289 0.38 -2.41 14.75
C LYS A 289 -0.65 -3.52 14.65
N GLN A 290 -1.05 -4.11 15.78
CA GLN A 290 -2.09 -5.13 15.82
C GLN A 290 -3.46 -4.56 15.40
N LYS A 291 -3.82 -3.37 15.89
CA LYS A 291 -5.06 -2.69 15.49
C LYS A 291 -5.05 -2.27 14.03
N VAL A 292 -3.94 -1.73 13.52
CA VAL A 292 -3.80 -1.41 12.08
C VAL A 292 -3.91 -2.68 11.22
N LYS A 293 -3.33 -3.81 11.66
CA LYS A 293 -3.49 -5.10 10.98
C LYS A 293 -4.96 -5.56 10.98
N GLN A 294 -5.68 -5.39 12.09
CA GLN A 294 -7.11 -5.69 12.17
C GLN A 294 -7.95 -4.80 11.26
N ILE A 295 -7.63 -3.50 11.17
CA ILE A 295 -8.28 -2.57 10.23
C ILE A 295 -8.09 -3.05 8.79
N ASN A 296 -6.85 -3.33 8.38
CA ASN A 296 -6.57 -3.77 7.02
C ASN A 296 -7.30 -5.10 6.68
N GLN A 297 -7.36 -6.04 7.64
CA GLN A 297 -8.10 -7.29 7.47
C GLN A 297 -9.61 -7.06 7.31
N LEU A 298 -10.20 -6.16 8.11
CA LEU A 298 -11.61 -5.81 7.99
C LEU A 298 -11.91 -5.04 6.69
N GLU A 299 -11.00 -4.20 6.22
CA GLU A 299 -11.12 -3.51 4.94
C GLU A 299 -11.10 -4.50 3.76
N GLU A 300 -10.21 -5.49 3.80
CA GLU A 300 -10.16 -6.57 2.80
C GLU A 300 -11.45 -7.40 2.82
N MET A 301 -11.92 -7.81 4.01
CA MET A 301 -13.21 -8.52 4.15
C MET A 301 -14.39 -7.70 3.64
N LEU A 302 -14.44 -6.41 3.96
CA LEU A 302 -15.49 -5.51 3.46
C LEU A 302 -15.48 -5.40 1.94
N GLU A 303 -14.31 -5.37 1.31
CA GLU A 303 -14.21 -5.31 -0.14
C GLU A 303 -14.68 -6.62 -0.79
N THR A 304 -14.32 -7.77 -0.22
CA THR A 304 -14.86 -9.06 -0.67
C THR A 304 -16.38 -9.12 -0.54
N LEU A 305 -16.93 -8.65 0.59
CA LEU A 305 -18.36 -8.67 0.85
C LEU A 305 -19.14 -7.73 -0.10
N LYS A 306 -18.58 -6.55 -0.43
CA LYS A 306 -19.16 -5.67 -1.46
C LYS A 306 -19.22 -6.36 -2.82
N SER A 307 -18.10 -6.96 -3.26
CA SER A 307 -18.06 -7.68 -4.53
C SER A 307 -19.08 -8.82 -4.57
N GLU A 308 -19.25 -9.57 -3.47
CA GLU A 308 -20.27 -10.60 -3.37
C GLU A 308 -21.69 -10.03 -3.46
N ILE A 309 -21.99 -8.92 -2.78
CA ILE A 309 -23.28 -8.24 -2.89
C ILE A 309 -23.57 -7.84 -4.34
N ASP A 310 -22.60 -7.23 -5.02
CA ASP A 310 -22.76 -6.79 -6.41
C ASP A 310 -23.05 -7.98 -7.34
N THR A 311 -22.30 -9.09 -7.20
CA THR A 311 -22.55 -10.31 -8.01
C THR A 311 -23.94 -10.91 -7.76
N HIS A 312 -24.42 -10.91 -6.51
CA HIS A 312 -25.78 -11.38 -6.19
C HIS A 312 -26.86 -10.43 -6.72
N GLU A 313 -26.60 -9.12 -6.75
CA GLU A 313 -27.50 -8.13 -7.33
C GLU A 313 -27.64 -8.31 -8.85
N GLU A 314 -26.54 -8.53 -9.55
CA GLU A 314 -26.53 -8.87 -10.98
C GLU A 314 -27.31 -10.17 -11.24
N ALA A 315 -27.04 -11.24 -10.49
CA ALA A 315 -27.76 -12.50 -10.62
C ALA A 315 -29.28 -12.32 -10.38
N LYS A 316 -29.66 -11.56 -9.35
CA LYS A 316 -31.05 -11.22 -9.08
C LYS A 316 -31.69 -10.44 -10.23
N THR A 317 -30.98 -9.51 -10.87
CA THR A 317 -31.55 -8.76 -12.01
C THR A 317 -31.90 -9.68 -13.17
N LEU A 318 -31.05 -10.66 -13.47
CA LEU A 318 -31.31 -11.65 -14.51
C LEU A 318 -32.53 -12.53 -14.18
N LEU A 319 -32.63 -13.03 -12.94
CA LEU A 319 -33.78 -13.82 -12.50
C LEU A 319 -35.10 -13.03 -12.60
N VAL A 320 -35.09 -11.74 -12.26
CA VAL A 320 -36.26 -10.85 -12.37
C VAL A 320 -36.67 -10.65 -13.84
N GLU A 321 -35.70 -10.50 -14.74
CA GLU A 321 -35.97 -10.41 -16.18
C GLU A 321 -36.60 -11.70 -16.72
N ASP A 322 -36.06 -12.86 -16.33
CA ASP A 322 -36.60 -14.17 -16.70
C ASP A 322 -38.05 -14.36 -16.19
N VAL A 323 -38.32 -14.01 -14.93
CA VAL A 323 -39.67 -14.03 -14.35
C VAL A 323 -40.61 -13.13 -15.16
N ASN A 324 -40.19 -11.93 -15.56
CA ASN A 324 -41.02 -11.02 -16.35
C ASN A 324 -41.35 -11.58 -17.74
N VAL A 325 -40.39 -12.23 -18.40
CA VAL A 325 -40.60 -12.88 -19.71
C VAL A 325 -41.60 -14.03 -19.57
N LEU A 326 -41.43 -14.86 -18.54
CA LEU A 326 -42.33 -15.98 -18.25
C LEU A 326 -43.73 -15.50 -17.89
N GLU A 327 -43.88 -14.42 -17.14
CA GLU A 327 -45.19 -13.83 -16.82
C GLU A 327 -45.91 -13.29 -18.06
N LYS A 328 -45.18 -12.64 -18.98
CA LYS A 328 -45.76 -12.20 -20.26
C LYS A 328 -46.26 -13.39 -21.07
N ARG A 329 -45.49 -14.48 -21.12
CA ARG A 329 -45.89 -15.71 -21.79
C ARG A 329 -47.08 -16.37 -21.10
N ASN A 330 -47.12 -16.38 -19.76
CA ASN A 330 -48.26 -16.87 -18.99
C ASN A 330 -49.55 -16.09 -19.29
N LYS A 331 -49.46 -14.77 -19.45
CA LYS A 331 -50.60 -13.93 -19.86
C LYS A 331 -51.06 -14.21 -21.30
N ARG A 332 -50.15 -14.61 -22.21
CA ARG A 332 -50.49 -14.96 -23.59
C ARG A 332 -51.54 -16.08 -23.67
N VAL A 333 -51.51 -17.05 -22.74
CA VAL A 333 -52.52 -18.12 -22.69
C VAL A 333 -53.92 -17.56 -22.47
N GLN A 334 -54.06 -16.57 -21.58
CA GLN A 334 -55.33 -15.89 -21.33
C GLN A 334 -55.76 -15.09 -22.56
N THR A 335 -54.83 -14.37 -23.20
CA THR A 335 -55.11 -13.61 -24.43
C THR A 335 -55.56 -14.52 -25.57
N LEU A 336 -54.92 -15.68 -25.76
CA LEU A 336 -55.30 -16.66 -26.79
C LEU A 336 -56.68 -17.27 -26.50
N GLN A 337 -57.00 -17.51 -25.23
CA GLN A 337 -58.33 -17.96 -24.83
C GLN A 337 -59.41 -16.92 -25.18
N GLU A 338 -59.20 -15.65 -24.83
CA GLU A 338 -60.13 -14.55 -25.17
C GLU A 338 -60.30 -14.38 -26.69
N GLN A 339 -59.19 -14.50 -27.45
CA GLN A 339 -59.22 -14.44 -28.90
C GLN A 339 -60.01 -15.62 -29.51
N LEU A 340 -59.83 -16.82 -28.97
CA LEU A 340 -60.55 -18.01 -29.40
C LEU A 340 -62.06 -17.84 -29.17
N GLU A 341 -62.46 -17.41 -27.97
CA GLU A 341 -63.86 -17.15 -27.61
C GLU A 341 -64.49 -16.11 -28.56
N ASN A 342 -63.80 -15.00 -28.84
CA ASN A 342 -64.29 -13.96 -29.77
C ASN A 342 -64.47 -14.50 -31.20
N VAL A 343 -63.49 -15.25 -31.72
CA VAL A 343 -63.59 -15.83 -33.07
C VAL A 343 -64.74 -16.83 -33.14
N GLU A 344 -64.96 -17.63 -32.09
CA GLU A 344 -66.10 -18.55 -32.00
C GLU A 344 -67.44 -17.81 -31.98
N GLU A 345 -67.57 -16.73 -31.22
CA GLU A 345 -68.77 -15.89 -31.19
C GLU A 345 -69.08 -15.29 -32.58
N MET A 346 -68.07 -14.69 -33.22
CA MET A 346 -68.19 -14.11 -34.56
C MET A 346 -68.62 -15.16 -35.58
N ARG A 347 -67.95 -16.32 -35.56
CA ARG A 347 -68.26 -17.46 -36.43
C ARG A 347 -69.69 -17.96 -36.23
N ASN A 348 -70.12 -18.11 -34.99
CA ASN A 348 -71.48 -18.55 -34.68
C ASN A 348 -72.54 -17.51 -35.13
N PHE A 349 -72.23 -16.22 -35.02
CA PHE A 349 -73.08 -15.15 -35.53
C PHE A 349 -73.22 -15.21 -37.06
N VAL A 350 -72.11 -15.29 -37.79
CA VAL A 350 -72.12 -15.40 -39.27
C VAL A 350 -72.83 -16.67 -39.70
N LEU A 351 -72.62 -17.79 -39.00
CA LEU A 351 -73.29 -19.07 -39.31
C LEU A 351 -74.81 -18.98 -39.11
N LYS A 352 -75.26 -18.26 -38.06
CA LYS A 352 -76.69 -18.00 -37.84
C LYS A 352 -77.29 -17.12 -38.95
N MET A 353 -76.56 -16.09 -39.37
CA MET A 353 -76.96 -15.23 -40.49
C MET A 353 -77.05 -16.02 -41.80
N TYR A 354 -76.06 -16.86 -42.09
CA TYR A 354 -76.04 -17.75 -43.24
C TYR A 354 -77.30 -18.63 -43.27
N ARG A 355 -77.58 -19.36 -42.17
CA ARG A 355 -78.76 -20.22 -42.05
C ARG A 355 -80.08 -19.46 -42.25
N THR A 356 -80.18 -18.26 -41.70
CA THR A 356 -81.37 -17.41 -41.83
C THR A 356 -81.62 -17.06 -43.30
N ILE A 357 -80.59 -16.62 -44.01
CA ILE A 357 -80.69 -16.25 -45.43
C ILE A 357 -80.93 -17.47 -46.31
N THR A 358 -80.34 -18.63 -46.00
CA THR A 358 -80.62 -19.87 -46.72
C THR A 358 -82.10 -20.23 -46.63
N ASN A 359 -82.70 -20.11 -45.44
CA ASN A 359 -84.13 -20.38 -45.24
C ASN A 359 -85.03 -19.37 -45.99
N GLU A 360 -84.67 -18.08 -46.00
CA GLU A 360 -85.40 -17.05 -46.76
C GLU A 360 -85.33 -17.29 -48.27
N LYS A 361 -84.14 -17.63 -48.80
CA LYS A 361 -83.97 -18.00 -50.21
C LYS A 361 -84.84 -19.21 -50.57
N LEU A 362 -84.84 -20.26 -49.75
CA LEU A 362 -85.67 -21.45 -49.97
C LEU A 362 -87.17 -21.11 -49.99
N ARG A 363 -87.61 -20.21 -49.11
CA ARG A 363 -89.01 -19.75 -49.09
C ARG A 363 -89.39 -19.02 -50.39
N ILE A 364 -88.51 -18.15 -50.90
CA ILE A 364 -88.76 -17.45 -52.18
C ILE A 364 -88.77 -18.46 -53.34
N GLN A 365 -87.87 -19.43 -53.34
CA GLN A 365 -87.84 -20.48 -54.35
C GLN A 365 -89.12 -21.33 -54.34
N LEU A 366 -89.65 -21.67 -53.16
CA LEU A 366 -90.94 -22.34 -53.03
C LEU A 366 -92.07 -21.47 -53.60
N ASN A 367 -92.15 -20.19 -53.23
CA ASN A 367 -93.17 -19.27 -53.78
C ASN A 367 -93.10 -19.16 -55.31
N ILE A 368 -91.91 -19.16 -55.92
CA ILE A 368 -91.76 -19.15 -57.39
C ILE A 368 -92.34 -20.41 -58.05
N VAL A 369 -92.30 -21.55 -57.36
CA VAL A 369 -92.75 -22.86 -57.88
C VAL A 369 -94.23 -23.11 -57.60
N GLU A 370 -94.72 -22.70 -56.44
CA GLU A 370 -96.09 -22.96 -55.97
C GLU A 370 -97.10 -21.95 -56.51
N ASP A 371 -96.72 -20.68 -56.64
CA ASP A 371 -97.57 -19.65 -57.21
C ASP A 371 -97.31 -19.59 -58.73
N ASP A 372 -98.33 -19.85 -59.57
CA ASP A 372 -98.32 -19.73 -61.05
C ASP A 372 -98.15 -18.24 -61.48
N LEU A 373 -97.07 -17.61 -61.03
CA LEU A 373 -96.77 -16.20 -61.22
C LEU A 373 -96.25 -15.98 -62.64
N GLU A 374 -96.98 -15.19 -63.42
CA GLU A 374 -96.57 -14.78 -64.77
C GLU A 374 -96.11 -13.31 -64.81
N GLY A 375 -95.11 -13.02 -65.64
CA GLY A 375 -94.64 -11.66 -65.90
C GLY A 375 -93.77 -11.06 -64.79
N LYS A 376 -94.00 -9.79 -64.47
CA LYS A 376 -93.07 -8.95 -63.68
C LYS A 376 -92.85 -9.43 -62.24
N ASP A 377 -93.84 -10.06 -61.61
CA ASP A 377 -93.74 -10.47 -60.20
C ASP A 377 -92.79 -11.67 -60.03
N ARG A 378 -92.78 -12.58 -61.01
CA ARG A 378 -91.82 -13.69 -61.07
C ARG A 378 -90.40 -13.18 -61.26
N ASP A 379 -90.19 -12.20 -62.13
CA ASP A 379 -88.87 -11.59 -62.37
C ASP A 379 -88.31 -10.91 -61.11
N VAL A 380 -89.18 -10.30 -60.29
CA VAL A 380 -88.80 -9.71 -59.00
C VAL A 380 -88.35 -10.78 -58.01
N LEU A 381 -89.09 -11.89 -57.88
CA LEU A 381 -88.70 -12.99 -56.98
C LEU A 381 -87.40 -13.68 -57.42
N ILE A 382 -87.20 -13.85 -58.73
CA ILE A 382 -85.93 -14.37 -59.28
C ILE A 382 -84.77 -13.43 -58.93
N SER A 383 -84.97 -12.12 -59.11
CA SER A 383 -83.95 -11.11 -58.78
C SER A 383 -83.61 -11.11 -57.28
N GLN A 384 -84.62 -11.27 -56.41
CA GLN A 384 -84.40 -11.41 -54.96
C GLN A 384 -83.64 -12.71 -54.61
N SER A 385 -84.00 -13.84 -55.24
CA SER A 385 -83.28 -15.11 -55.06
C SER A 385 -81.80 -14.99 -55.47
N LEU A 386 -81.51 -14.32 -56.60
CA LEU A 386 -80.14 -14.05 -57.04
C LEU A 386 -79.40 -13.13 -56.06
N ALA A 387 -80.06 -12.10 -55.53
CA ALA A 387 -79.48 -11.22 -54.51
C ALA A 387 -79.10 -11.99 -53.23
N TYR A 388 -79.97 -12.90 -52.78
CA TYR A 388 -79.65 -13.79 -51.65
C TYR A 388 -78.50 -14.75 -51.96
N GLU A 389 -78.38 -15.23 -53.20
CA GLU A 389 -77.27 -16.09 -53.60
C GLU A 389 -75.91 -15.37 -53.53
N VAL A 390 -75.83 -14.13 -54.02
CA VAL A 390 -74.63 -13.31 -53.88
C VAL A 390 -74.30 -13.05 -52.41
N ARG A 391 -75.31 -12.83 -51.57
CA ARG A 391 -75.12 -12.64 -50.12
C ARG A 391 -74.63 -13.91 -49.43
N LEU A 392 -75.14 -15.08 -49.81
CA LEU A 392 -74.68 -16.38 -49.31
C LEU A 392 -73.23 -16.63 -49.70
N MET A 393 -72.81 -16.33 -50.93
CA MET A 393 -71.40 -16.45 -51.33
C MET A 393 -70.46 -15.58 -50.49
N LYS A 394 -70.90 -14.36 -50.14
CA LYS A 394 -70.12 -13.48 -49.25
C LYS A 394 -69.99 -14.06 -47.84
N LEU A 395 -71.09 -14.53 -47.26
CA LEU A 395 -71.09 -15.15 -45.93
C LEU A 395 -70.33 -16.48 -45.90
N ASP A 396 -70.36 -17.26 -46.97
CA ASP A 396 -69.59 -18.50 -47.11
C ASP A 396 -68.08 -18.21 -47.08
N LYS A 397 -67.64 -17.19 -47.81
CA LYS A 397 -66.26 -16.72 -47.77
C LYS A 397 -65.86 -16.22 -46.38
N GLU A 398 -66.73 -15.44 -45.74
CA GLU A 398 -66.51 -14.94 -44.38
C GLU A 398 -66.41 -16.09 -43.36
N LEU A 399 -67.28 -17.10 -43.45
CA LEU A 399 -67.19 -18.32 -42.65
C LEU A 399 -65.88 -19.06 -42.88
N SER A 400 -65.44 -19.21 -44.13
CA SER A 400 -64.16 -19.87 -44.45
C SER A 400 -62.96 -19.14 -43.83
N VAL A 401 -62.96 -17.80 -43.83
CA VAL A 401 -61.93 -17.00 -43.16
C VAL A 401 -61.98 -17.19 -41.64
N LEU A 402 -63.17 -17.18 -41.04
CA LEU A 402 -63.34 -17.40 -39.60
C LEU A 402 -62.98 -18.83 -39.17
N ASP A 403 -63.30 -19.85 -39.99
CA ASP A 403 -62.88 -21.24 -39.76
C ASP A 403 -61.35 -21.35 -39.79
N PHE A 404 -60.69 -20.68 -40.73
CA PHE A 404 -59.22 -20.63 -40.80
C PHE A 404 -58.62 -19.92 -39.57
N GLN A 405 -59.16 -18.75 -39.20
CA GLN A 405 -58.71 -18.01 -38.02
C GLN A 405 -58.92 -18.81 -36.74
N HIS A 406 -60.07 -19.49 -36.60
CA HIS A 406 -60.36 -20.38 -35.47
C HIS A 406 -59.33 -21.51 -35.40
N SER A 407 -59.06 -22.18 -36.52
CA SER A 407 -58.07 -23.26 -36.56
C SER A 407 -56.67 -22.78 -36.19
N LEU A 408 -56.28 -21.57 -36.60
CA LEU A 408 -54.98 -20.99 -36.29
C LEU A 408 -54.85 -20.67 -34.80
N VAL A 409 -55.81 -19.92 -34.23
CA VAL A 409 -55.80 -19.54 -32.81
C VAL A 409 -55.91 -20.78 -31.91
N MET A 410 -56.74 -21.75 -32.29
CA MET A 410 -56.87 -23.02 -31.56
C MET A 410 -55.56 -23.81 -31.54
N SER A 411 -54.85 -23.86 -32.68
CA SER A 411 -53.54 -24.52 -32.75
C SER A 411 -52.52 -23.84 -31.84
N ASP A 412 -52.42 -22.52 -31.89
CA ASP A 412 -51.52 -21.75 -31.03
C ASP A 412 -51.87 -21.92 -29.54
N TYR A 413 -53.17 -21.91 -29.21
CA TYR A 413 -53.65 -22.11 -27.84
C TYR A 413 -53.33 -23.52 -27.33
N GLN A 414 -53.52 -24.57 -28.14
CA GLN A 414 -53.16 -25.94 -27.78
C GLN A 414 -51.65 -26.08 -27.50
N LEU A 415 -50.80 -25.51 -28.35
CA LEU A 415 -49.36 -25.51 -28.15
C LEU A 415 -48.95 -24.83 -26.85
N GLU A 416 -49.56 -23.70 -26.52
CA GLU A 416 -49.29 -23.02 -25.24
C GLU A 416 -49.83 -23.83 -24.04
N LEU A 417 -50.98 -24.49 -24.16
CA LEU A 417 -51.52 -25.36 -23.10
C LEU A 417 -50.63 -26.58 -22.81
N GLU A 418 -49.97 -27.15 -23.82
CA GLU A 418 -49.05 -28.28 -23.64
C GLU A 418 -47.87 -27.92 -22.75
N ILE A 419 -47.32 -26.71 -22.92
CA ILE A 419 -46.13 -26.24 -22.18
C ILE A 419 -46.48 -25.49 -20.89
N HIS A 420 -47.71 -25.01 -20.75
CA HIS A 420 -48.13 -24.14 -19.65
C HIS A 420 -47.88 -24.74 -18.25
N PRO A 421 -48.16 -26.03 -17.98
CA PRO A 421 -47.89 -26.61 -16.65
C PRO A 421 -46.41 -26.59 -16.25
N GLU A 422 -45.51 -26.87 -17.20
CA GLU A 422 -44.06 -26.84 -16.95
C GLU A 422 -43.58 -25.40 -16.76
N MET A 423 -44.06 -24.48 -17.60
CA MET A 423 -43.76 -23.05 -17.49
C MET A 423 -44.21 -22.47 -16.14
N VAL A 424 -45.42 -22.78 -15.67
CA VAL A 424 -45.93 -22.31 -14.37
C VAL A 424 -45.08 -22.83 -13.20
N ARG A 425 -44.66 -24.11 -13.26
CA ARG A 425 -43.76 -24.67 -12.25
C ARG A 425 -42.40 -23.97 -12.26
N TYR A 426 -41.83 -23.77 -13.44
CA TYR A 426 -40.55 -23.08 -13.58
C TYR A 426 -40.63 -21.62 -13.11
N LEU A 427 -41.69 -20.89 -13.48
CA LEU A 427 -41.96 -19.53 -12.99
C LEU A 427 -42.08 -19.50 -11.46
N GLY A 428 -42.75 -20.49 -10.86
CA GLY A 428 -42.83 -20.62 -9.40
C GLY A 428 -41.45 -20.82 -8.75
N ALA A 429 -40.62 -21.71 -9.31
CA ALA A 429 -39.25 -21.93 -8.83
C ALA A 429 -38.40 -20.66 -8.95
N GLN A 430 -38.47 -19.98 -10.09
CA GLN A 430 -37.75 -18.73 -10.35
C GLN A 430 -38.15 -17.59 -9.40
N ARG A 431 -39.42 -17.50 -9.03
CA ARG A 431 -39.90 -16.55 -8.02
C ARG A 431 -39.32 -16.83 -6.64
N ILE A 432 -39.30 -18.10 -6.22
CA ILE A 432 -38.71 -18.51 -4.94
C ILE A 432 -37.22 -18.18 -4.93
N GLU A 433 -36.49 -18.54 -5.99
CA GLU A 433 -35.06 -18.24 -6.11
C GLU A 433 -34.77 -16.73 -6.09
N THR A 434 -35.62 -15.93 -6.71
CA THR A 434 -35.54 -14.46 -6.65
C THR A 434 -35.77 -13.93 -5.23
N GLU A 435 -36.69 -14.51 -4.47
CA GLU A 435 -36.95 -14.16 -3.07
C GLU A 435 -35.80 -14.58 -2.15
N ASP A 436 -35.25 -15.78 -2.33
CA ASP A 436 -34.09 -16.28 -1.62
C ASP A 436 -32.87 -15.38 -1.88
N MET A 437 -32.62 -14.99 -3.13
CA MET A 437 -31.53 -14.08 -3.48
C MET A 437 -31.70 -12.70 -2.84
N LYS A 438 -32.95 -12.19 -2.76
CA LYS A 438 -33.24 -10.93 -2.03
C LYS A 438 -32.93 -11.06 -0.54
N ALA A 439 -33.24 -12.21 0.07
CA ALA A 439 -32.95 -12.45 1.48
C ALA A 439 -31.43 -12.50 1.73
N VAL A 440 -30.68 -13.22 0.88
CA VAL A 440 -29.21 -13.29 0.97
C VAL A 440 -28.56 -11.91 0.82
N ILE A 441 -28.98 -11.11 -0.17
CA ILE A 441 -28.46 -9.74 -0.35
C ILE A 441 -28.74 -8.89 0.89
N LYS A 442 -29.93 -9.02 1.48
CA LYS A 442 -30.29 -8.28 2.70
C LYS A 442 -29.40 -8.67 3.88
N GLU A 443 -29.19 -9.97 4.10
CA GLU A 443 -28.30 -10.50 5.15
C GLU A 443 -26.87 -9.98 4.99
N LYS A 444 -26.30 -10.08 3.78
CA LYS A 444 -24.94 -9.57 3.50
C LYS A 444 -24.83 -8.05 3.68
N ARG A 445 -25.87 -7.28 3.35
CA ARG A 445 -25.89 -5.81 3.60
C ARG A 445 -25.93 -5.49 5.09
N GLU A 446 -26.60 -6.29 5.90
CA GLU A 446 -26.60 -6.16 7.36
C GLU A 446 -25.21 -6.50 7.93
N GLU A 447 -24.60 -7.59 7.48
CA GLU A 447 -23.23 -7.97 7.84
C GLU A 447 -22.21 -6.87 7.48
N LYS A 448 -22.30 -6.31 6.27
CA LYS A 448 -21.48 -5.18 5.83
C LYS A 448 -21.60 -3.99 6.79
N LYS A 449 -22.82 -3.63 7.18
CA LYS A 449 -23.08 -2.52 8.08
C LYS A 449 -22.47 -2.75 9.46
N ASP A 450 -22.47 -3.99 9.95
CA ASP A 450 -21.87 -4.32 11.24
C ASP A 450 -20.33 -4.33 11.18
N MET A 451 -19.74 -4.81 10.08
CA MET A 451 -18.28 -4.69 9.85
C MET A 451 -17.84 -3.22 9.71
N GLU A 452 -18.61 -2.37 9.02
CA GLU A 452 -18.34 -0.93 8.90
C GLU A 452 -18.34 -0.24 10.28
N LYS A 453 -19.29 -0.58 11.16
CA LYS A 453 -19.30 -0.05 12.54
C LYS A 453 -18.07 -0.50 13.33
N GLN A 454 -17.66 -1.76 13.20
CA GLN A 454 -16.46 -2.27 13.89
C GLN A 454 -15.20 -1.55 13.41
N LEU A 455 -15.10 -1.32 12.11
CA LEU A 455 -14.01 -0.58 11.49
C LEU A 455 -13.97 0.87 11.99
N GLU A 456 -15.11 1.54 12.10
CA GLU A 456 -15.18 2.91 12.64
C GLU A 456 -14.67 2.98 14.08
N ILE A 457 -15.10 2.03 14.93
CA ILE A 457 -14.63 1.94 16.33
C ILE A 457 -13.12 1.73 16.38
N LEU A 458 -12.57 0.85 15.54
CA LEU A 458 -11.13 0.59 15.50
C LEU A 458 -10.35 1.81 14.99
N LYS A 459 -10.85 2.52 13.98
CA LYS A 459 -10.26 3.77 13.48
C LYS A 459 -10.25 4.85 14.55
N ASP A 460 -11.36 5.00 15.28
CA ASP A 460 -11.45 5.92 16.43
C ASP A 460 -10.47 5.57 17.54
N GLU A 461 -10.29 4.29 17.84
CA GLU A 461 -9.32 3.82 18.85
C GLU A 461 -7.87 4.10 18.42
N VAL A 462 -7.55 3.88 17.14
CA VAL A 462 -6.23 4.22 16.56
C VAL A 462 -6.01 5.73 16.62
N HIS A 463 -6.99 6.54 16.22
CA HIS A 463 -6.91 7.99 16.28
C HIS A 463 -6.76 8.52 17.72
N LYS A 464 -7.40 7.88 18.71
CA LYS A 464 -7.23 8.20 20.14
C LYS A 464 -5.82 7.86 20.64
N ILE A 465 -5.22 6.75 20.20
CA ILE A 465 -3.83 6.40 20.51
C ILE A 465 -2.90 7.48 19.95
N GLU A 466 -3.06 7.85 18.68
CA GLU A 466 -2.24 8.90 18.04
C GLU A 466 -2.44 10.28 18.68
N SER A 467 -3.67 10.63 19.05
CA SER A 467 -4.00 11.91 19.67
C SER A 467 -3.58 11.99 21.14
N GLY A 468 -3.63 10.88 21.88
CA GLY A 468 -3.13 10.76 23.25
C GLY A 468 -1.60 10.90 23.30
N GLU A 469 -0.90 10.31 22.33
CA GLU A 469 0.52 10.55 22.13
C GLU A 469 0.82 12.04 21.85
N LYS A 470 0.01 12.71 21.02
CA LYS A 470 0.16 14.16 20.75
C LYS A 470 -0.19 15.06 21.95
N ARG A 471 -1.16 14.68 22.79
CA ARG A 471 -1.58 15.49 23.96
C ARG A 471 -0.57 15.41 25.10
N ASN A 472 0.01 14.23 25.34
CA ASN A 472 1.12 14.06 26.28
C ASN A 472 2.38 14.85 25.85
N GLN A 473 2.56 15.10 24.54
CA GLN A 473 3.62 15.97 24.01
C GLN A 473 3.35 17.47 24.18
N LEU A 474 2.09 17.90 24.38
CA LEU A 474 1.71 19.30 24.57
C LEU A 474 1.67 19.71 26.05
N GLU A 475 1.26 18.80 26.95
CA GLU A 475 1.26 19.06 28.40
C GLU A 475 2.68 19.10 28.99
N SER A 476 3.66 18.41 28.39
CA SER A 476 5.08 18.52 28.76
C SER A 476 5.78 19.80 28.27
N LYS A 477 5.10 20.64 27.45
CA LYS A 477 5.64 21.91 26.91
C LYS A 477 5.28 23.14 27.76
N SER A 478 4.61 23.00 28.90
CA SER A 478 4.31 24.12 29.80
C SER A 478 5.44 24.32 30.83
N PRO A 479 6.26 25.39 30.72
CA PRO A 479 7.23 25.73 31.75
C PRO A 479 6.51 26.13 33.04
N GLY A 480 7.01 25.60 34.17
CA GLY A 480 6.39 25.75 35.48
C GLY A 480 6.11 27.19 35.88
N LEU A 481 4.83 27.50 36.12
CA LEU A 481 4.44 28.63 36.94
C LEU A 481 4.37 28.17 38.39
N VAL A 482 5.40 28.54 39.13
CA VAL A 482 5.60 28.27 40.55
C VAL A 482 4.41 28.78 41.36
N LEU A 483 3.71 27.83 42.00
CA LEU A 483 2.78 28.10 43.10
C LEU A 483 3.54 28.73 44.26
N ARG A 484 3.33 30.04 44.46
CA ARG A 484 3.66 30.72 45.71
C ARG A 484 2.55 30.45 46.72
N SER A 485 2.89 29.65 47.71
CA SER A 485 2.13 29.48 48.95
C SER A 485 1.91 30.83 49.65
N ASN A 486 0.66 31.20 49.92
CA ASN A 486 0.33 32.13 51.00
C ASN A 486 -0.84 31.57 51.80
N THR A 487 -0.53 31.25 53.05
CA THR A 487 -1.44 31.00 54.16
C THR A 487 -2.27 32.23 54.47
N PHE A 488 -3.59 32.13 54.60
CA PHE A 488 -4.35 32.88 55.62
C PHE A 488 -5.73 32.23 55.86
N THR A 489 -5.99 31.96 57.14
CA THR A 489 -7.30 31.77 57.81
C THR A 489 -8.26 32.91 57.42
N THR A 490 -9.57 32.75 57.26
CA THR A 490 -10.71 32.49 58.18
C THR A 490 -11.93 32.80 57.26
N GLU A 491 -13.14 32.23 57.28
CA GLU A 491 -14.15 32.19 58.33
C GLU A 491 -15.48 31.70 57.69
N LYS A 492 -16.41 31.27 58.55
CA LYS A 492 -17.73 30.71 58.27
C LYS A 492 -18.69 31.61 57.48
N SER A 493 -19.57 31.00 56.69
CA SER A 493 -21.04 31.24 56.61
C SER A 493 -21.64 30.33 55.52
N ILE A 494 -22.35 29.24 55.85
CA ILE A 494 -23.81 29.16 56.08
C ILE A 494 -24.61 30.08 55.15
N VAL A 495 -25.21 29.53 54.09
CA VAL A 495 -26.63 29.76 53.71
C VAL A 495 -27.12 28.55 52.89
N LYS A 496 -28.25 27.98 53.36
CA LYS A 496 -29.11 26.99 52.69
C LYS A 496 -29.97 27.65 51.60
N LYS A 497 -30.34 26.88 50.57
CA LYS A 497 -31.68 26.84 49.91
C LYS A 497 -31.61 25.84 48.74
N ASP A 498 -32.25 24.68 48.85
CA ASP A 498 -33.67 24.40 48.52
C ASP A 498 -33.91 24.20 47.00
N SER A 499 -33.84 22.93 46.58
CA SER A 499 -34.95 22.16 45.95
C SER A 499 -35.53 22.62 44.57
N PRO A 500 -36.44 21.86 43.90
CA PRO A 500 -36.09 20.94 42.80
C PRO A 500 -37.01 21.05 41.55
N ALA A 501 -36.86 20.08 40.63
CA ALA A 501 -37.86 19.51 39.70
C ALA A 501 -38.27 20.26 38.41
N ASN A 502 -38.14 19.57 37.27
CA ASN A 502 -39.18 19.28 36.26
C ASN A 502 -38.51 18.53 35.09
N GLU A 503 -38.83 17.28 34.75
CA GLU A 503 -40.05 16.73 34.12
C GLU A 503 -40.38 17.21 32.69
N HIS A 504 -40.69 16.19 31.87
CA HIS A 504 -41.37 16.16 30.56
C HIS A 504 -40.51 16.31 29.28
N ARG A 505 -40.37 15.24 28.47
CA ARG A 505 -41.37 14.50 27.67
C ARG A 505 -41.81 15.31 26.44
N TRP A 506 -41.35 14.89 25.25
CA TRP A 506 -42.15 14.86 24.02
C TRP A 506 -41.70 13.69 23.14
N GLU A 507 -42.67 12.85 22.82
CA GLU A 507 -42.64 11.80 21.80
C GLU A 507 -43.02 12.40 20.42
N LEU A 508 -42.84 11.56 19.39
CA LEU A 508 -43.63 11.42 18.15
C LEU A 508 -43.18 12.12 16.85
N ASN A 509 -42.86 11.23 15.89
CA ASN A 509 -43.43 11.08 14.55
C ASN A 509 -43.70 12.31 13.69
N THR A 510 -43.15 12.25 12.46
CA THR A 510 -43.92 12.52 11.23
C THR A 510 -43.39 11.66 10.09
N ASP A 511 -44.16 10.62 9.75
CA ASP A 511 -44.30 10.09 8.39
C ASP A 511 -45.39 10.88 7.64
N SER A 512 -45.36 10.79 6.31
CA SER A 512 -46.36 11.17 5.28
C SER A 512 -45.94 12.40 4.46
N ASN A 513 -45.51 12.25 3.20
CA ASN A 513 -46.29 11.94 1.99
C ASN A 513 -47.07 13.18 1.48
N GLU A 514 -46.70 13.71 0.31
CA GLU A 514 -47.60 13.96 -0.84
C GLU A 514 -46.94 14.75 -1.99
N ASN A 515 -46.91 14.09 -3.15
CA ASN A 515 -47.18 14.56 -4.52
C ASN A 515 -47.41 16.05 -4.81
N GLY A 516 -46.87 16.51 -5.96
CA GLY A 516 -47.52 17.60 -6.70
C GLY A 516 -46.71 18.32 -7.78
N LEU A 517 -46.75 17.77 -9.00
CA LEU A 517 -46.94 18.48 -10.29
C LEU A 517 -45.88 19.43 -10.87
N HIS A 518 -45.40 19.00 -12.05
CA HIS A 518 -45.26 19.74 -13.32
C HIS A 518 -45.29 21.28 -13.31
N ASN A 519 -44.26 21.89 -13.90
CA ASN A 519 -44.38 22.60 -15.18
C ASN A 519 -42.99 22.96 -15.75
N ASP A 520 -42.74 22.48 -16.96
CA ASP A 520 -41.85 23.07 -17.97
C ASP A 520 -42.79 23.89 -18.92
N PRO A 521 -42.38 24.67 -19.95
CA PRO A 521 -41.06 24.76 -20.56
C PRO A 521 -40.63 26.16 -21.11
N ARG A 522 -39.50 26.14 -21.85
CA ARG A 522 -39.02 27.08 -22.89
C ARG A 522 -38.16 28.25 -22.40
N THR A 523 -37.11 28.72 -23.07
CA THR A 523 -36.40 28.44 -24.35
C THR A 523 -35.21 29.40 -24.33
N ASP A 524 -34.02 29.03 -24.82
CA ASP A 524 -33.34 29.77 -25.91
C ASP A 524 -31.98 29.17 -26.32
N SER A 525 -32.01 28.51 -27.48
CA SER A 525 -31.38 28.95 -28.73
C SER A 525 -29.93 29.48 -28.76
N ARG A 526 -29.18 28.90 -29.71
CA ARG A 526 -28.38 29.54 -30.80
C ARG A 526 -26.85 29.70 -30.61
N LEU A 527 -26.03 28.90 -31.33
CA LEU A 527 -25.51 29.16 -32.71
C LEU A 527 -24.32 28.26 -33.15
N ASN A 528 -24.56 27.49 -34.22
CA ASN A 528 -23.84 27.48 -35.52
C ASN A 528 -22.44 26.80 -35.71
N PRO A 529 -21.97 26.54 -36.97
CA PRO A 529 -21.78 25.17 -37.48
C PRO A 529 -20.44 24.95 -38.24
N LYS A 530 -20.19 23.74 -38.78
CA LYS A 530 -19.69 23.50 -40.16
C LYS A 530 -19.42 22.01 -40.50
N SER A 531 -20.05 21.59 -41.60
CA SER A 531 -19.46 20.92 -42.79
C SER A 531 -18.89 19.48 -42.69
N GLY A 532 -19.50 18.56 -43.45
CA GLY A 532 -18.75 17.80 -44.47
C GLY A 532 -19.07 16.31 -44.65
N ASN A 533 -19.96 16.02 -45.61
CA ASN A 533 -19.95 14.90 -46.57
C ASN A 533 -19.76 13.45 -46.09
N ASN A 534 -20.76 12.59 -46.29
CA ASN A 534 -20.81 11.71 -47.46
C ASN A 534 -22.12 10.92 -47.51
N ALA A 535 -22.54 10.66 -48.75
CA ALA A 535 -23.77 10.01 -49.15
C ALA A 535 -23.74 8.51 -48.89
N GLU A 536 -24.88 7.95 -48.51
CA GLU A 536 -25.36 6.67 -49.03
C GLU A 536 -26.89 6.68 -49.00
N THR A 537 -27.45 6.59 -50.20
CA THR A 537 -28.86 6.57 -50.53
C THR A 537 -29.32 5.12 -50.48
N GLU A 538 -30.16 4.77 -49.51
CA GLU A 538 -31.05 3.62 -49.62
C GLU A 538 -32.50 4.08 -49.65
N ILE A 539 -33.20 3.56 -50.66
CA ILE A 539 -34.56 3.86 -51.04
C ILE A 539 -35.42 2.84 -50.29
N GLU A 540 -36.19 3.27 -49.30
CA GLU A 540 -37.33 2.50 -48.80
C GLU A 540 -38.62 3.13 -49.30
N LEU A 541 -39.32 2.32 -50.08
CA LEU A 541 -40.64 2.57 -50.64
C LEU A 541 -41.69 2.52 -49.53
N SER A 542 -42.51 3.56 -49.49
CA SER A 542 -43.79 3.59 -48.79
C SER A 542 -44.79 2.67 -49.47
N ASP A 543 -45.38 1.75 -48.72
CA ASP A 543 -46.69 1.19 -49.06
C ASP A 543 -47.71 1.63 -48.00
N GLU A 544 -48.55 2.55 -48.45
CA GLU A 544 -49.85 2.89 -47.89
C GLU A 544 -50.84 1.73 -48.12
N GLU A 545 -51.83 1.64 -47.20
CA GLU A 545 -53.16 1.05 -47.38
C GLU A 545 -53.27 -0.46 -47.66
N PHE A 546 -53.69 -1.20 -46.62
CA PHE A 546 -54.81 -2.16 -46.70
C PHE A 546 -55.56 -2.25 -45.37
#